data_AF-A0A932VJY5-F1
#
_entry.id   AF-A0A932VJY5-F1
#
_cell.length_a   1.000
_cell.length_b   1.000
_cell.length_c   1.000
_cell.angle_alpha   90.00
_cell.angle_beta   90.00
_cell.angle_gamma   90.00
#
_symmetry.space_group_name_H-M   'P 1'
#
loop_
_entity.id
_entity.type
_entity.pdbx_description
1 polymer ?
#
loop_
_entity_poly.entity_id
_entity_poly.type
_entity_poly.pdbx_seq_one_letter_code
_entity_poly.pdbx_strand_id
1 'polypeptide(L)'
;MADASSLVASGNPLAVTYLSGKTASGVVVSSSAALEATARAVLARLALPPAPYELVKLPPRYFMTSGQDLVEVNGAPGATVVEVGYRYHLSNRPVYGSHPNESSVAIRLNAKEDVVSLTATVLPQIKRGEKSVAIAQAEDVSTRLSQNRGVLLYFFADTDKNNFTAPEYTVPIVSVGSVSLGYYYSPGAPSMSPVFLAEGTGQDDQTAKVVRFMTLVSALPSSE
;
A
#
# COMPACT_ATOMS: atom_id res chain seq x y z
N MET A 1 21.01 21.48 18.38
CA MET A 1 21.48 20.31 17.60
C MET A 1 20.68 20.29 16.32
N ALA A 2 21.33 20.17 15.16
CA ALA A 2 20.62 20.12 13.89
C ALA A 2 19.82 18.80 13.80
N ASP A 3 18.52 18.88 13.48
CA ASP A 3 17.71 17.71 13.15
C ASP A 3 18.36 17.05 11.92
N ALA A 4 19.01 15.91 12.12
CA ALA A 4 19.63 15.16 11.05
C ALA A 4 18.51 14.47 10.24
N SER A 5 18.06 15.14 9.19
CA SER A 5 17.17 14.54 8.20
C SER A 5 17.99 13.66 7.25
N SER A 6 17.50 12.45 6.97
CA SER A 6 18.12 11.53 6.01
C SER A 6 17.13 11.07 4.96
N LEU A 7 17.63 10.93 3.73
CA LEU A 7 16.94 10.25 2.66
C LEU A 7 17.50 8.84 2.59
N VAL A 8 16.65 7.84 2.78
CA VAL A 8 17.04 6.45 2.77
C VAL A 8 16.44 5.82 1.52
N ALA A 9 17.29 5.20 0.69
CA ALA A 9 16.82 4.36 -0.39
C ALA A 9 15.99 3.22 0.24
N SER A 10 14.71 3.14 -0.13
CA SER A 10 13.92 1.98 0.31
C SER A 10 14.40 0.74 -0.44
N GLY A 11 14.11 -0.45 0.07
CA GLY A 11 14.36 -1.71 -0.66
C GLY A 11 13.63 -1.78 -2.02
N ASN A 12 12.65 -0.89 -2.26
CA ASN A 12 11.99 -0.72 -3.54
C ASN A 12 12.63 0.46 -4.32
N PRO A 13 13.12 0.24 -5.56
CA PRO A 13 13.77 1.28 -6.36
C PRO A 13 12.86 2.46 -6.76
N LEU A 14 11.53 2.34 -6.59
CA LEU A 14 10.56 3.39 -6.87
C LEU A 14 10.07 4.15 -5.62
N ALA A 15 10.36 3.65 -4.43
CA ALA A 15 9.91 4.28 -3.20
C ALA A 15 11.04 5.09 -2.55
N VAL A 16 10.71 6.34 -2.24
CA VAL A 16 11.58 7.25 -1.51
C VAL A 16 11.09 7.32 -0.07
N THR A 17 11.99 7.06 0.87
CA THR A 17 11.74 7.25 2.29
C THR A 17 12.55 8.41 2.81
N TYR A 18 11.86 9.39 3.39
CA TYR A 18 12.44 10.52 4.10
C TYR A 18 12.20 10.35 5.60
N LEU A 19 13.27 10.52 6.38
CA LEU A 19 13.25 10.52 7.85
C LEU A 19 13.70 11.90 8.33
N SER A 20 12.88 12.57 9.14
CA SER A 20 13.14 13.97 9.51
C SER A 20 14.14 14.14 10.66
N GLY A 21 14.58 13.05 11.29
CA GLY A 21 15.38 13.08 12.53
C GLY A 21 14.58 13.46 13.78
N LYS A 22 13.31 13.89 13.63
CA LYS A 22 12.43 14.22 14.74
C LYS A 22 11.94 12.96 15.44
N THR A 23 12.00 12.95 16.77
CA THR A 23 11.50 11.83 17.57
C THR A 23 10.00 11.96 17.81
N ALA A 24 9.32 10.82 17.84
CA ALA A 24 7.94 10.75 18.32
C ALA A 24 7.96 10.69 19.85
N SER A 25 7.46 11.74 20.50
CA SER A 25 7.25 11.79 21.94
C SER A 25 5.90 12.42 22.25
N GLY A 26 5.21 11.88 23.25
CA GLY A 26 3.85 12.29 23.62
C GLY A 26 2.73 11.54 22.89
N VAL A 27 1.53 11.57 23.46
CA VAL A 27 0.34 10.94 22.90
C VAL A 27 -0.31 11.87 21.87
N VAL A 28 -0.73 11.31 20.75
CA VAL A 28 -1.43 12.08 19.70
C VAL A 28 -2.79 12.52 20.22
N VAL A 29 -2.96 13.83 20.34
CA VAL A 29 -4.22 14.49 20.72
C VAL A 29 -4.79 15.36 19.59
N SER A 30 -4.05 15.50 18.49
CA SER A 30 -4.49 16.25 17.32
C SER A 30 -5.72 15.64 16.65
N SER A 31 -6.60 16.51 16.17
CA SER A 31 -7.78 16.09 15.40
C SER A 31 -7.37 15.47 14.06
N SER A 32 -8.21 14.58 13.52
CA SER A 32 -8.00 13.99 12.19
C SER A 32 -7.89 15.06 11.08
N ALA A 33 -8.59 16.19 11.23
CA ALA A 33 -8.58 17.28 10.25
C ALA A 33 -7.22 18.02 10.23
N ALA A 34 -6.61 18.26 11.39
CA ALA A 34 -5.31 18.92 11.47
C ALA A 34 -4.18 18.05 10.89
N LEU A 35 -4.18 16.76 11.24
CA LEU A 35 -3.24 15.77 10.67
C LEU A 35 -3.39 15.68 9.14
N GLU A 36 -4.61 15.71 8.63
CA GLU A 36 -4.86 15.71 7.19
C GLU A 36 -4.39 17.01 6.51
N ALA A 37 -4.61 18.17 7.13
CA ALA A 37 -4.15 19.44 6.59
C ALA A 37 -2.62 19.46 6.44
N THR A 38 -1.90 18.99 7.46
CA THR A 38 -0.44 18.85 7.43
C THR A 38 0.01 17.87 6.36
N ALA A 39 -0.61 16.69 6.28
CA ALA A 39 -0.30 15.70 5.25
C ALA A 39 -0.49 16.27 3.83
N ARG A 40 -1.59 16.98 3.58
CA ARG A 40 -1.85 17.65 2.28
C ARG A 40 -0.83 18.74 1.96
N ALA A 41 -0.41 19.53 2.94
CA ALA A 41 0.63 20.54 2.74
C ALA A 41 1.97 19.93 2.33
N VAL A 42 2.32 18.76 2.90
CA VAL A 42 3.53 18.01 2.53
C VAL A 42 3.41 17.48 1.09
N LEU A 43 2.28 16.85 0.73
CA LEU A 43 2.04 16.35 -0.62
C LEU A 43 2.14 17.46 -1.68
N ALA A 44 1.56 18.64 -1.41
CA ALA A 44 1.61 19.78 -2.31
C ALA A 44 3.05 20.29 -2.53
N ARG A 45 3.87 20.34 -1.47
CA ARG A 45 5.29 20.73 -1.58
C ARG A 45 6.12 19.76 -2.42
N LEU A 46 5.75 18.47 -2.41
CA LEU A 46 6.42 17.43 -3.17
C LEU A 46 5.86 17.25 -4.59
N ALA A 47 4.86 18.05 -4.98
CA ALA A 47 4.13 17.89 -6.23
C ALA A 47 3.60 16.45 -6.44
N LEU A 48 3.10 15.83 -5.37
CA LEU A 48 2.47 14.52 -5.40
C LEU A 48 0.94 14.62 -5.33
N PRO A 49 0.20 13.83 -6.13
CA PRO A 49 0.71 12.93 -7.17
C PRO A 49 1.06 13.70 -8.46
N PRO A 50 1.95 13.18 -9.32
CA PRO A 50 2.09 13.73 -10.66
C PRO A 50 0.81 13.50 -11.47
N ALA A 51 0.47 14.42 -12.38
CA ALA A 51 -0.61 14.17 -13.34
C ALA A 51 -0.28 12.93 -14.21
N PRO A 52 -1.26 12.11 -14.62
CA PRO A 52 -2.71 12.26 -14.43
C PRO A 52 -3.27 11.52 -13.20
N TYR A 53 -2.45 11.21 -12.20
CA TYR A 53 -2.91 10.45 -11.04
C TYR A 53 -3.63 11.33 -10.03
N GLU A 54 -4.45 10.67 -9.22
CA GLU A 54 -5.11 11.24 -8.05
C GLU A 54 -4.69 10.46 -6.79
N LEU A 55 -4.77 11.09 -5.62
CA LEU A 55 -4.54 10.42 -4.33
C LEU A 55 -5.87 10.26 -3.60
N VAL A 56 -6.26 9.01 -3.34
CA VAL A 56 -7.42 8.69 -2.50
C VAL A 56 -6.93 8.36 -1.10
N LYS A 57 -7.50 9.02 -0.10
CA LYS A 57 -7.13 8.85 1.32
C LYS A 57 -7.51 7.45 1.81
N LEU A 58 -6.60 6.83 2.57
CA LEU A 58 -6.83 5.58 3.28
C LEU A 58 -7.21 5.85 4.74
N PRO A 59 -7.85 4.87 5.43
CA PRO A 59 -8.05 4.96 6.87
C PRO A 59 -6.72 5.22 7.60
N PRO A 60 -6.70 6.12 8.60
CA PRO A 60 -5.49 6.39 9.36
C PRO A 60 -5.07 5.16 10.16
N ARG A 61 -3.76 4.97 10.28
CA ARG A 61 -3.17 3.94 11.15
C ARG A 61 -2.46 4.60 12.32
N TYR A 62 -2.52 3.95 13.46
CA TYR A 62 -2.03 4.51 14.73
C TYR A 62 -0.92 3.62 15.26
N PHE A 63 0.15 4.22 15.77
CA PHE A 63 1.31 3.48 16.26
C PHE A 63 1.78 4.03 17.59
N MET A 64 2.25 3.14 18.43
CA MET A 64 3.01 3.44 19.63
C MET A 64 4.49 3.11 19.37
N THR A 65 5.37 4.01 19.78
CA THR A 65 6.83 3.79 19.75
C THR A 65 7.26 2.92 20.91
N SER A 66 7.91 1.79 20.62
CA SER A 66 8.55 0.91 21.60
C SER A 66 10.04 0.78 21.26
N GLY A 67 10.87 1.64 21.84
CA GLY A 67 12.28 1.76 21.44
C GLY A 67 12.40 2.41 20.05
N GLN A 68 13.04 1.70 19.10
CA GLN A 68 13.12 2.11 17.69
C GLN A 68 11.93 1.60 16.86
N ASP A 69 11.12 0.70 17.41
CA ASP A 69 10.04 0.04 16.68
C ASP A 69 8.72 0.80 16.77
N LEU A 70 7.91 0.71 15.71
CA LEU A 70 6.54 1.18 15.68
C LEU A 70 5.59 -0.01 15.78
N VAL A 71 4.81 -0.04 16.85
CA VAL A 71 3.78 -1.06 17.09
C VAL A 71 2.42 -0.47 16.77
N GLU A 72 1.70 -1.08 15.83
CA GLU A 72 0.34 -0.64 15.46
C GLU A 72 -0.62 -0.82 16.65
N VAL A 73 -1.45 0.20 16.93
CA VAL A 73 -2.43 0.22 18.03
C VAL A 73 -3.82 0.54 17.52
N ASN A 74 -4.84 0.15 18.29
CA ASN A 74 -6.25 0.30 17.93
C ASN A 74 -6.75 1.72 18.24
N GLY A 75 -6.32 2.69 17.43
CA GLY A 75 -6.81 4.07 17.47
C GLY A 75 -5.87 5.08 18.12
N ALA A 76 -6.35 6.32 18.23
CA ALA A 76 -5.59 7.44 18.76
C ALA A 76 -5.15 7.29 20.24
N PRO A 77 -5.96 6.73 21.16
CA PRO A 77 -5.55 6.58 22.55
C PRO A 77 -4.28 5.74 22.68
N GLY A 78 -3.22 6.33 23.23
CA GLY A 78 -1.92 5.67 23.42
C GLY A 78 -1.00 5.65 22.18
N ALA A 79 -1.46 6.16 21.03
CA ALA A 79 -0.62 6.33 19.86
C ALA A 79 0.34 7.52 20.05
N THR A 80 1.60 7.34 19.69
CA THR A 80 2.61 8.42 19.63
C THR A 80 2.85 8.90 18.19
N VAL A 81 2.41 8.11 17.21
CA VAL A 81 2.51 8.38 15.77
C VAL A 81 1.19 8.04 15.07
N VAL A 82 0.80 8.87 14.11
CA VAL A 82 -0.29 8.59 13.16
C VAL A 82 0.26 8.54 11.74
N GLU A 83 -0.12 7.52 10.99
CA GLU A 83 0.13 7.42 9.56
C GLU A 83 -1.11 7.85 8.80
N VAL A 84 -0.97 8.91 8.01
CA VAL A 84 -1.95 9.32 7.01
C VAL A 84 -1.54 8.69 5.68
N GLY A 85 -2.30 7.69 5.27
CA GLY A 85 -2.06 6.94 4.02
C GLY A 85 -2.90 7.47 2.86
N TYR A 86 -2.35 7.37 1.65
CA TYR A 86 -3.03 7.65 0.39
C TYR A 86 -2.70 6.59 -0.64
N ARG A 87 -3.63 6.23 -1.52
CA ARG A 87 -3.41 5.34 -2.66
C ARG A 87 -3.50 6.11 -3.96
N TYR A 88 -2.61 5.80 -4.90
CA TYR A 88 -2.68 6.36 -6.26
C TYR A 88 -3.90 5.80 -7.00
N HIS A 89 -4.62 6.67 -7.68
CA HIS A 89 -5.70 6.34 -8.59
C HIS A 89 -5.42 6.92 -9.97
N LEU A 90 -5.84 6.18 -11.01
CA LEU A 90 -5.88 6.65 -12.38
C LEU A 90 -7.28 6.42 -12.91
N SER A 91 -7.95 7.48 -13.39
CA SER A 91 -9.32 7.38 -13.91
C SER A 91 -10.28 6.67 -12.94
N ASN A 92 -10.25 7.06 -11.66
CA ASN A 92 -11.01 6.45 -10.56
C ASN A 92 -10.69 4.98 -10.23
N ARG A 93 -9.61 4.41 -10.77
CA ARG A 93 -9.17 3.04 -10.47
C ARG A 93 -7.87 3.04 -9.67
N PRO A 94 -7.72 2.17 -8.65
CA PRO A 94 -6.49 2.10 -7.88
C PRO A 94 -5.31 1.65 -8.75
N VAL A 95 -4.14 2.21 -8.46
CA VAL A 95 -2.85 1.76 -9.00
C VAL A 95 -2.16 0.90 -7.95
N TYR A 96 -1.69 -0.26 -8.38
CA TYR A 96 -0.97 -1.26 -7.61
C TYR A 96 0.48 -1.35 -8.09
N GLY A 97 1.33 -1.85 -7.20
CA GLY A 97 2.75 -2.06 -7.42
C GLY A 97 3.14 -3.44 -6.91
N SER A 98 4.43 -3.69 -6.81
CA SER A 98 5.01 -4.98 -6.41
C SER A 98 4.61 -5.44 -5.00
N HIS A 99 4.20 -4.52 -4.13
CA HIS A 99 3.68 -4.82 -2.80
C HIS A 99 2.41 -4.00 -2.52
N PRO A 100 1.45 -4.50 -1.73
CA PRO A 100 0.19 -3.79 -1.45
C PRO A 100 0.35 -2.44 -0.73
N ASN A 101 1.49 -2.24 -0.06
CA ASN A 101 1.86 -1.01 0.65
C ASN A 101 2.81 -0.12 -0.18
N GLU A 102 3.24 -0.58 -1.36
CA GLU A 102 4.21 0.10 -2.24
C GLU A 102 3.54 0.94 -3.35
N SER A 103 2.22 1.09 -3.35
CA SER A 103 1.51 2.06 -4.21
C SER A 103 0.71 3.05 -3.41
N SER A 104 1.29 3.41 -2.27
CA SER A 104 0.74 4.39 -1.37
C SER A 104 1.76 5.44 -0.99
N VAL A 105 1.26 6.62 -0.68
CA VAL A 105 2.00 7.61 0.07
C VAL A 105 1.61 7.46 1.54
N ALA A 106 2.60 7.31 2.41
CA ALA A 106 2.43 7.19 3.85
C ALA A 106 3.18 8.33 4.52
N ILE A 107 2.45 9.19 5.26
CA ILE A 107 3.03 10.30 6.00
C ILE A 107 2.79 10.02 7.48
N ARG A 108 3.88 9.86 8.23
CA ARG A 108 3.84 9.64 9.69
C ARG A 108 4.07 10.94 10.41
N LEU A 109 3.12 11.29 11.27
CA LEU A 109 3.10 12.52 12.06
C LEU A 109 3.17 12.16 13.54
N ASN A 110 3.94 12.90 14.34
CA ASN A 110 3.92 12.76 15.80
C ASN A 110 2.77 13.56 16.41
N ALA A 111 2.68 13.53 17.75
CA ALA A 111 1.68 14.29 18.51
C ALA A 111 1.71 15.81 18.32
N LYS A 112 2.81 16.38 17.81
CA LYS A 112 2.98 17.80 17.48
C LYS A 112 2.73 18.10 16.00
N GLU A 113 2.24 17.12 15.25
CA GLU A 113 2.01 17.21 13.80
C GLU A 113 3.31 17.40 13.00
N ASP A 114 4.47 17.11 13.59
CA ASP A 114 5.71 17.07 12.85
C ASP A 114 5.78 15.79 12.01
N VAL A 115 6.20 15.93 10.75
CA VAL A 115 6.55 14.78 9.91
C VAL A 115 7.73 14.05 10.53
N VAL A 116 7.52 12.81 10.95
CA VAL A 116 8.55 11.89 11.45
C VAL A 116 9.14 11.11 10.28
N SER A 117 8.27 10.60 9.41
CA SER A 117 8.68 9.93 8.18
C SER A 117 7.68 10.16 7.06
N LEU A 118 8.18 10.09 5.83
CA LEU A 118 7.37 10.03 4.63
C LEU A 118 7.90 8.90 3.75
N THR A 119 7.01 8.03 3.30
CA THR A 119 7.29 7.05 2.25
C THR A 119 6.37 7.32 1.09
N ALA A 120 6.92 7.51 -0.09
CA ALA A 120 6.14 7.76 -1.30
C ALA A 120 6.74 7.00 -2.48
N THR A 121 5.88 6.32 -3.23
CA THR A 121 6.24 5.76 -4.53
C THR A 121 6.16 6.85 -5.58
N VAL A 122 7.24 7.07 -6.32
CA VAL A 122 7.28 8.03 -7.42
C VAL A 122 6.86 7.32 -8.70
N LEU A 123 5.60 7.53 -9.10
CA LEU A 123 5.10 7.03 -10.38
C LEU A 123 5.51 7.97 -11.52
N PRO A 124 5.95 7.46 -12.68
CA PRO A 124 6.23 8.30 -13.82
C PRO A 124 4.95 8.91 -14.38
N GLN A 125 5.07 10.06 -15.02
CA GLN A 125 3.99 10.58 -15.86
C GLN A 125 3.70 9.58 -16.97
N ILE A 126 2.46 9.14 -17.05
CA ILE A 126 1.99 8.22 -18.09
C ILE A 126 1.16 8.97 -19.12
N LYS A 127 1.27 8.54 -20.36
CA LYS A 127 0.37 8.96 -21.44
C LYS A 127 -0.54 7.81 -21.77
N ARG A 128 -1.80 8.11 -22.06
CA ARG A 128 -2.75 7.10 -22.56
C ARG A 128 -2.21 6.56 -23.88
N GLY A 129 -2.11 5.23 -23.99
CA GLY A 129 -1.77 4.60 -25.26
C GLY A 129 -2.86 4.82 -26.31
N GLU A 130 -2.48 4.77 -27.58
CA GLU A 130 -3.40 5.00 -28.71
C GLU A 130 -4.42 3.85 -28.88
N LYS A 131 -4.09 2.66 -28.38
CA LYS A 131 -4.93 1.47 -28.50
C LYS A 131 -5.82 1.32 -27.28
N SER A 132 -7.13 1.26 -27.53
CA SER A 132 -8.07 0.74 -26.53
C SER A 132 -7.96 -0.78 -26.51
N VAL A 133 -7.77 -1.34 -25.32
CA VAL A 133 -7.76 -2.79 -25.10
C VAL A 133 -9.08 -3.21 -24.49
N ALA A 134 -9.63 -4.33 -24.95
CA ALA A 134 -10.76 -4.95 -24.27
C ALA A 134 -10.32 -5.40 -22.87
N ILE A 135 -11.26 -5.37 -21.93
CA ILE A 135 -11.06 -5.88 -20.57
C ILE A 135 -11.83 -7.20 -20.48
N ALA A 136 -11.16 -8.25 -19.99
CA ALA A 136 -11.78 -9.53 -19.69
C ALA A 136 -12.90 -9.36 -18.65
N GLN A 137 -13.84 -10.30 -18.60
CA GLN A 137 -14.92 -10.24 -17.64
C GLN A 137 -14.41 -10.63 -16.25
N ALA A 138 -15.04 -10.13 -15.19
CA ALA A 138 -14.58 -10.39 -13.82
C ALA A 138 -14.73 -11.88 -13.46
N GLU A 139 -15.68 -12.57 -14.07
CA GLU A 139 -15.93 -14.01 -13.93
C GLU A 139 -14.74 -14.85 -14.41
N ASP A 140 -13.92 -14.34 -15.34
CA ASP A 140 -12.73 -15.02 -15.83
C ASP A 140 -11.61 -15.08 -14.79
N VAL A 141 -11.67 -14.26 -13.75
CA VAL A 141 -10.63 -14.18 -12.71
C VAL A 141 -10.51 -15.49 -11.95
N SER A 142 -11.63 -16.14 -11.60
CA SER A 142 -11.62 -17.42 -10.89
C SER A 142 -10.95 -18.52 -11.71
N THR A 143 -11.30 -18.61 -13.00
CA THR A 143 -10.67 -19.52 -13.96
C THR A 143 -9.17 -19.27 -14.06
N ARG A 144 -8.74 -18.01 -14.21
CA ARG A 144 -7.31 -17.65 -14.28
C ARG A 144 -6.56 -17.98 -13.00
N LEU A 145 -7.16 -17.73 -11.84
CA LEU A 145 -6.57 -18.09 -10.54
C LEU A 145 -6.39 -19.61 -10.40
N SER A 146 -7.41 -20.40 -10.78
CA SER A 146 -7.32 -21.88 -10.75
C SER A 146 -6.25 -22.45 -11.70
N GLN A 147 -5.87 -21.68 -12.73
CA GLN A 147 -4.81 -22.01 -13.68
C GLN A 147 -3.43 -21.46 -13.27
N ASN A 148 -3.28 -20.94 -12.05
CA ASN A 148 -2.06 -20.27 -11.56
C ASN A 148 -1.61 -19.08 -12.41
N ARG A 149 -2.56 -18.36 -13.04
CA ARG A 149 -2.29 -17.20 -13.89
C ARG A 149 -2.46 -15.89 -13.13
N GLY A 150 -1.69 -15.72 -12.05
CA GLY A 150 -1.69 -14.51 -11.24
C GLY A 150 -0.35 -14.28 -10.53
N VAL A 151 -0.17 -13.06 -10.01
CA VAL A 151 0.98 -12.66 -9.19
C VAL A 151 0.49 -12.43 -7.77
N LEU A 152 0.98 -13.24 -6.84
CA LEU A 152 0.68 -13.11 -5.41
C LEU A 152 1.41 -11.88 -4.85
N LEU A 153 0.66 -10.90 -4.37
CA LEU A 153 1.19 -9.69 -3.75
C LEU A 153 1.24 -9.78 -2.22
N TYR A 154 0.34 -10.56 -1.64
CA TYR A 154 0.11 -10.63 -0.21
C TYR A 154 -0.29 -12.06 0.13
N PHE A 155 0.32 -12.61 1.17
CA PHE A 155 -0.06 -13.90 1.72
C PHE A 155 0.39 -14.01 3.17
N PHE A 156 -0.42 -13.50 4.10
CA PHE A 156 -0.11 -13.62 5.53
C PHE A 156 -1.34 -13.51 6.44
N ALA A 157 -1.22 -14.08 7.64
CA ALA A 157 -2.17 -13.87 8.72
C ALA A 157 -1.89 -12.55 9.44
N ASP A 158 -2.91 -11.72 9.67
CA ASP A 158 -2.75 -10.38 10.25
C ASP A 158 -1.96 -10.37 11.56
N THR A 159 -2.05 -11.45 12.35
CA THR A 159 -1.31 -11.63 13.61
C THR A 159 0.21 -11.68 13.42
N ASP A 160 0.66 -12.01 12.22
CA ASP A 160 2.06 -12.25 11.90
C ASP A 160 2.66 -11.14 11.02
N LYS A 161 1.88 -10.08 10.73
CA LYS A 161 2.28 -8.94 9.89
C LYS A 161 3.60 -8.28 10.31
N ASN A 162 3.93 -8.36 11.59
CA ASN A 162 5.15 -7.78 12.18
C ASN A 162 6.20 -8.83 12.56
N ASN A 163 6.02 -10.10 12.17
CA ASN A 163 7.00 -11.14 12.45
C ASN A 163 8.18 -11.00 11.48
N PHE A 164 9.38 -10.85 12.02
CA PHE A 164 10.62 -10.72 11.24
C PHE A 164 11.08 -12.03 10.61
N THR A 165 10.56 -13.16 11.09
CA THR A 165 10.73 -14.47 10.47
C THR A 165 9.52 -14.72 9.59
N ALA A 166 9.73 -14.89 8.28
CA ALA A 166 8.64 -15.15 7.34
C ALA A 166 7.95 -16.46 7.72
N PRO A 167 6.69 -16.44 8.22
CA PRO A 167 5.95 -17.66 8.50
C PRO A 167 5.63 -18.38 7.20
N GLU A 168 5.80 -19.70 7.20
CA GLU A 168 5.29 -20.56 6.13
C GLU A 168 3.83 -20.89 6.43
N TYR A 169 2.96 -20.77 5.42
CA TYR A 169 1.55 -21.15 5.53
C TYR A 169 1.21 -22.21 4.50
N THR A 170 0.44 -23.20 4.90
CA THR A 170 -0.14 -24.22 4.02
C THR A 170 -1.66 -24.05 4.04
N VAL A 171 -2.19 -23.46 2.97
CA VAL A 171 -3.61 -23.13 2.84
C VAL A 171 -4.23 -23.98 1.73
N PRO A 172 -4.94 -25.08 2.05
CA PRO A 172 -5.43 -26.02 1.05
C PRO A 172 -6.60 -25.46 0.22
N ILE A 173 -7.39 -24.56 0.82
CA ILE A 173 -8.55 -23.93 0.17
C ILE A 173 -8.52 -22.44 0.48
N VAL A 174 -8.68 -21.64 -0.58
CA VAL A 174 -8.85 -20.20 -0.50
C VAL A 174 -10.23 -19.80 -1.01
N SER A 175 -10.83 -18.80 -0.38
CA SER A 175 -12.08 -18.17 -0.80
C SER A 175 -11.77 -16.75 -1.27
N VAL A 176 -12.14 -16.44 -2.52
CA VAL A 176 -12.09 -15.09 -3.07
C VAL A 176 -13.33 -14.33 -2.58
N GLY A 177 -13.12 -13.26 -1.82
CA GLY A 177 -14.20 -12.43 -1.28
C GLY A 177 -14.52 -11.21 -2.14
N SER A 178 -13.51 -10.65 -2.81
CA SER A 178 -13.69 -9.48 -3.69
C SER A 178 -12.80 -9.57 -4.92
N VAL A 179 -13.28 -8.97 -6.01
CA VAL A 179 -12.51 -8.73 -7.23
C VAL A 179 -12.70 -7.27 -7.61
N SER A 180 -11.60 -6.55 -7.82
CA SER A 180 -11.63 -5.13 -8.19
C SER A 180 -10.71 -4.85 -9.37
N LEU A 181 -11.17 -4.03 -10.32
CA LEU A 181 -10.34 -3.59 -11.44
C LEU A 181 -9.43 -2.44 -11.01
N GLY A 182 -8.17 -2.52 -11.38
CA GLY A 182 -7.18 -1.47 -11.20
C GLY A 182 -6.10 -1.50 -12.26
N TYR A 183 -5.00 -0.84 -11.97
CA TYR A 183 -3.82 -0.80 -12.81
C TYR A 183 -2.62 -1.31 -12.05
N TYR A 184 -1.74 -2.07 -12.70
CA TYR A 184 -0.43 -2.42 -12.17
C TYR A 184 0.64 -1.61 -12.89
N TYR A 185 1.49 -0.94 -12.12
CA TYR A 185 2.71 -0.33 -12.65
C TYR A 185 3.88 -1.30 -12.50
N SER A 186 4.51 -1.66 -13.62
CA SER A 186 5.73 -2.46 -13.62
C SER A 186 6.95 -1.53 -13.69
N PRO A 187 7.84 -1.51 -12.67
CA PRO A 187 9.06 -0.71 -12.71
C PRO A 187 10.02 -1.17 -13.82
N GLY A 188 10.15 -2.49 -14.00
CA GLY A 188 11.10 -3.11 -14.92
C GLY A 188 10.71 -2.96 -16.40
N ALA A 189 9.43 -2.72 -16.67
CA ALA A 189 8.92 -2.41 -17.99
C ALA A 189 7.95 -1.22 -17.83
N PRO A 190 8.40 0.03 -18.06
CA PRO A 190 7.72 1.27 -17.64
C PRO A 190 6.38 1.43 -18.35
N SER A 191 5.41 0.67 -17.89
CA SER A 191 4.13 0.41 -18.53
C SER A 191 3.11 0.16 -17.43
N MET A 192 1.89 0.57 -17.73
CA MET A 192 0.75 0.39 -16.85
C MET A 192 -0.21 -0.56 -17.53
N SER A 193 -0.53 -1.65 -16.85
CA SER A 193 -1.43 -2.69 -17.39
C SER A 193 -2.69 -2.79 -16.54
N PRO A 194 -3.88 -2.95 -17.15
CA PRO A 194 -5.08 -3.19 -16.38
C PRO A 194 -5.02 -4.58 -15.75
N VAL A 195 -5.41 -4.67 -14.48
CA VAL A 195 -5.39 -5.89 -13.69
C VAL A 195 -6.64 -6.00 -12.83
N PHE A 196 -7.08 -7.22 -12.57
CA PHE A 196 -7.98 -7.52 -11.48
C PHE A 196 -7.17 -7.81 -10.22
N LEU A 197 -7.49 -7.16 -9.12
CA LEU A 197 -7.07 -7.53 -7.79
C LEU A 197 -8.13 -8.46 -7.20
N ALA A 198 -7.76 -9.71 -6.97
CA ALA A 198 -8.56 -10.66 -6.20
C ALA A 198 -8.09 -10.65 -4.76
N GLU A 199 -8.99 -10.40 -3.81
CA GLU A 199 -8.71 -10.46 -2.39
C GLU A 199 -9.53 -11.59 -1.76
N GLY A 200 -8.93 -12.26 -0.78
CA GLY A 200 -9.59 -13.36 -0.15
C GLY A 200 -8.89 -13.86 1.09
N THR A 201 -9.39 -14.98 1.59
CA THR A 201 -8.90 -15.61 2.80
C THR A 201 -8.80 -17.11 2.63
N GLY A 202 -7.96 -17.74 3.42
CA GLY A 202 -7.99 -19.17 3.65
C GLY A 202 -7.50 -19.47 5.06
N GLN A 203 -7.65 -20.72 5.47
CA GLN A 203 -7.21 -21.17 6.79
C GLN A 203 -5.94 -22.00 6.62
N ASP A 204 -4.90 -21.63 7.38
CA ASP A 204 -3.69 -22.42 7.47
C ASP A 204 -3.98 -23.74 8.20
N ASP A 205 -3.60 -24.86 7.61
CA ASP A 205 -3.94 -26.19 8.12
C ASP A 205 -3.12 -26.59 9.37
N GLN A 206 -1.99 -25.93 9.61
CA GLN A 206 -1.12 -26.20 10.76
C GLN A 206 -1.49 -25.35 11.97
N THR A 207 -1.72 -24.05 11.77
CA THR A 207 -1.92 -23.09 12.87
C THR A 207 -3.37 -22.65 13.04
N ALA A 208 -4.27 -23.03 12.14
CA ALA A 208 -5.64 -22.56 12.06
C ALA A 208 -5.79 -21.03 11.91
N LYS A 209 -4.69 -20.31 11.63
CA LYS A 209 -4.74 -18.87 11.40
C LYS A 209 -5.47 -18.57 10.09
N VAL A 210 -6.21 -17.46 10.09
CA VAL A 210 -6.81 -16.91 8.87
C VAL A 210 -5.72 -16.17 8.11
N VAL A 211 -5.33 -16.72 6.96
CA VAL A 211 -4.38 -16.13 6.03
C VAL A 211 -5.16 -15.31 5.02
N ARG A 212 -4.82 -14.03 4.89
CA ARG A 212 -5.34 -13.16 3.85
C ARG A 212 -4.44 -13.24 2.63
N PHE A 213 -5.03 -13.12 1.44
CA PHE A 213 -4.28 -13.04 0.21
C PHE A 213 -4.76 -11.93 -0.70
N MET A 214 -3.83 -11.42 -1.52
CA MET A 214 -4.08 -10.48 -2.60
C MET A 214 -3.32 -10.95 -3.83
N THR A 215 -4.03 -11.18 -4.93
CA THR A 215 -3.43 -11.66 -6.18
C THR A 215 -3.83 -10.73 -7.31
N LEU A 216 -2.84 -10.28 -8.09
CA LEU A 216 -3.08 -9.59 -9.34
C LEU A 216 -3.26 -10.60 -10.47
N VAL A 217 -4.32 -10.41 -11.25
CA VAL A 217 -4.61 -11.19 -12.45
C VAL A 217 -4.70 -10.22 -13.62
N SER A 218 -4.09 -10.57 -14.75
CA SER A 218 -4.19 -9.72 -15.95
C SER A 218 -5.66 -9.51 -16.33
N ALA A 219 -6.06 -8.27 -16.58
CA ALA A 219 -7.40 -7.94 -17.07
C ALA A 219 -7.48 -7.95 -18.61
N LEU A 220 -6.37 -8.25 -19.30
CA LEU A 220 -6.38 -8.40 -20.76
C LEU A 220 -6.99 -9.75 -21.15
N PRO A 221 -7.76 -9.85 -22.25
CA PRO A 221 -8.24 -11.11 -22.79
C PRO A 221 -7.07 -12.08 -22.99
N SER A 222 -7.33 -13.36 -22.78
CA SER A 222 -6.38 -14.39 -23.17
C SER A 222 -6.21 -14.29 -24.70
N SER A 223 -4.97 -14.26 -25.18
CA SER A 223 -4.72 -14.53 -26.59
C SER A 223 -5.11 -15.99 -26.85
N GLU A 224 -6.09 -16.20 -27.72
CA GLU A 224 -6.37 -17.52 -28.33
C GLU A 224 -5.17 -18.00 -29.14
#